data_AF-Q52UL4-F1
#
_entry.id   AF-Q52UL4-F1
#
_cell.length_a   1.000
_cell.length_b   1.000
_cell.length_c   1.000
_cell.angle_alpha   90.00
_cell.angle_beta   90.00
_cell.angle_gamma   90.00
#
_symmetry.space_group_name_H-M   'P 1'
#
loop_
_entity.id
_entity.type
_entity.pdbx_description
1 polymer ?
#
loop_
_entity_poly.entity_id
_entity_poly.type
_entity_poly.pdbx_seq_one_letter_code
_entity_poly.pdbx_strand_id
1 'polypeptide(L)' 'IFMKGNCVREDLIFTFLCKLGLNIRETHGLFGNTKKLITEVFVREKYLEYRRIPFTEPEEHEFLWGPRAFLE' A
#
# COMPACT_ATOMS: atom_id res chain seq x y z
N ILE A 1 -5.23 -6.58 -0.99
CA ILE A 1 -5.40 -6.34 -2.44
C ILE A 1 -6.21 -7.47 -3.08
N PHE A 2 -5.71 -8.71 -3.08
CA PHE A 2 -6.45 -9.88 -3.60
C PHE A 2 -7.88 -10.01 -3.04
N MET A 3 -8.02 -10.00 -1.71
CA MET A 3 -9.32 -10.10 -1.02
C MET A 3 -10.30 -8.94 -1.30
N LYS A 4 -9.86 -7.88 -1.99
CA LYS A 4 -10.66 -6.69 -2.32
C LYS A 4 -10.91 -6.52 -3.82
N GLY A 5 -10.68 -7.56 -4.61
CA GLY A 5 -10.93 -7.51 -6.06
C GLY A 5 -9.81 -6.82 -6.84
N ASN A 6 -8.55 -7.09 -6.46
CA ASN A 6 -7.31 -6.63 -7.11
C ASN A 6 -7.00 -5.13 -7.03
N CYS A 7 -7.86 -4.33 -6.41
CA CYS A 7 -7.59 -2.93 -6.09
C CYS A 7 -8.03 -2.63 -4.66
N VAL A 8 -7.32 -1.73 -3.97
CA VAL A 8 -7.71 -1.28 -2.64
C VAL A 8 -7.16 0.11 -2.36
N ARG A 9 -7.98 0.94 -1.72
CA ARG A 9 -7.59 2.29 -1.32
C ARG A 9 -6.48 2.28 -0.28
N GLU A 10 -5.64 3.32 -0.33
CA GLU A 10 -4.53 3.52 0.61
C GLU A 10 -5.01 3.48 2.08
N ASP A 11 -6.09 4.19 2.39
CA ASP A 11 -6.63 4.31 3.74
C ASP A 11 -7.04 2.96 4.34
N LEU A 12 -7.57 2.06 3.51
CA LEU A 12 -8.02 0.74 3.92
C LEU A 12 -6.84 -0.20 4.20
N ILE A 13 -5.79 -0.17 3.37
CA ILE A 13 -4.55 -0.94 3.64
C ILE A 13 -3.95 -0.47 4.96
N PHE A 14 -3.82 0.83 5.13
CA PHE A 14 -3.17 1.39 6.30
C PHE A 14 -3.98 1.15 7.58
N THR A 15 -5.30 1.29 7.53
CA THR A 15 -6.17 0.93 8.66
C THR A 15 -6.05 -0.55 9.01
N PHE A 16 -5.94 -1.43 8.01
CA PHE A 16 -5.77 -2.86 8.22
C PHE A 16 -4.42 -3.20 8.86
N LEU A 17 -3.33 -2.58 8.41
CA LEU A 17 -2.00 -2.78 8.99
C LEU A 17 -1.93 -2.26 10.44
N CYS A 18 -2.54 -1.13 10.75
CA CYS A 18 -2.69 -0.65 12.13
C CYS A 18 -3.41 -1.67 13.02
N LYS A 19 -4.47 -2.31 12.52
CA LYS A 19 -5.20 -3.37 13.25
C LYS A 19 -4.35 -4.62 13.49
N LEU A 20 -3.34 -4.85 12.65
CA LEU A 20 -2.35 -5.93 12.82
C LEU A 20 -1.17 -5.54 13.73
N GLY A 21 -1.19 -4.34 14.32
CA GLY A 21 -0.13 -3.84 15.21
C GLY A 21 1.01 -3.12 14.50
N LEU A 22 0.91 -2.88 13.19
CA LEU A 22 1.90 -2.10 12.45
C LEU A 22 1.52 -0.61 12.51
N ASN A 23 2.21 0.15 13.36
CA ASN A 23 2.04 1.59 13.39
C ASN A 23 2.67 2.21 12.12
N ILE A 24 1.89 3.01 11.41
CA ILE A 24 2.28 3.65 10.14
C ILE A 24 2.88 5.03 10.40
N ARG A 25 2.59 5.63 11.56
CA ARG A 25 3.12 6.92 11.99
C ARG A 25 4.46 6.81 12.73
N GLU A 26 4.78 5.62 13.23
CA GLU A 26 6.04 5.34 13.92
C GLU A 26 6.95 4.44 13.07
N THR A 27 8.26 4.64 13.25
CA THR A 27 9.27 3.76 12.67
C THR A 27 9.31 2.45 13.46
N HIS A 28 8.90 1.36 12.82
CA HIS A 28 8.96 0.02 13.42
C HIS A 28 10.40 -0.50 13.43
N GLY A 29 10.85 -1.15 14.50
CA GLY A 29 12.24 -1.66 14.60
C GLY A 29 12.60 -2.68 13.51
N LEU A 30 11.63 -3.47 13.05
CA LEU A 30 11.82 -4.48 12.00
C LEU A 30 11.62 -3.93 10.57
N PHE A 31 10.62 -3.08 10.37
CA PHE A 31 10.17 -2.64 9.04
C PHE A 31 10.58 -1.20 8.70
N GLY A 32 11.17 -0.48 9.66
CA GLY A 32 11.42 0.95 9.54
C GLY A 32 10.11 1.71 9.36
N ASN A 33 10.10 2.65 8.40
CA ASN A 33 8.90 3.40 8.05
C ASN A 33 7.99 2.55 7.14
N THR A 34 6.96 1.94 7.73
CA THR A 34 5.98 1.09 7.04
C THR A 34 5.32 1.80 5.85
N LYS A 35 5.02 3.10 6.00
CA LYS A 35 4.43 3.89 4.90
C LYS A 35 5.38 3.91 3.70
N LYS A 36 6.63 4.30 3.93
CA LYS A 36 7.68 4.38 2.91
C LYS A 36 7.95 3.01 2.27
N LEU A 37 7.97 1.94 3.06
CA LEU A 37 8.15 0.58 2.56
C LEU A 37 7.08 0.23 1.52
N ILE A 38 5.83 0.54 1.81
CA ILE A 38 4.70 0.17 0.95
C ILE A 38 4.57 1.10 -0.26
N THR A 39 4.67 2.42 -0.06
CA THR A 39 4.46 3.40 -1.15
C THR A 39 5.66 3.57 -2.06
N GLU A 40 6.88 3.32 -1.58
CA GLU A 40 8.10 3.53 -2.38
C GLU A 40 8.80 2.22 -2.71
N VAL A 41 9.14 1.40 -1.71
CA VAL A 41 9.99 0.22 -1.94
C VAL A 41 9.24 -0.84 -2.74
N PHE A 42 8.05 -1.25 -2.32
CA PHE A 42 7.27 -2.25 -3.07
C PHE A 42 6.80 -1.77 -4.44
N VAL A 43 6.60 -0.46 -4.61
CA VAL A 43 6.29 0.13 -5.91
C VAL A 43 7.52 0.11 -6.83
N ARG A 44 8.69 0.49 -6.32
CA ARG A 44 9.95 0.45 -7.06
C ARG A 44 10.34 -0.98 -7.46
N GLU A 45 10.10 -1.95 -6.57
CA GLU A 45 10.33 -3.37 -6.83
C GLU A 45 9.23 -4.01 -7.70
N LYS A 46 8.24 -3.24 -8.16
CA LYS A 46 7.13 -3.67 -9.03
C LYS A 46 6.23 -4.76 -8.44
N TYR A 47 6.23 -4.92 -7.11
CA TYR A 47 5.23 -5.74 -6.42
C TYR A 47 3.89 -5.04 -6.32
N LEU A 48 3.90 -3.71 -6.19
CA LEU A 48 2.72 -2.89 -6.10
C LEU A 48 2.71 -1.84 -7.21
N GLU A 49 1.51 -1.51 -7.67
CA GLU A 49 1.24 -0.27 -8.39
C GLU A 49 0.51 0.68 -7.43
N TYR A 50 0.97 1.92 -7.37
CA TYR A 50 0.37 2.97 -6.56
C TYR A 50 -0.07 4.09 -7.50
N ARG A 51 -1.38 4.36 -7.52
CA ARG A 51 -1.95 5.37 -8.43
C ARG A 51 -2.99 6.22 -7.74
N ARG A 52 -3.08 7.47 -8.20
CA ARG A 52 -4.13 8.40 -7.78
C ARG A 52 -5.48 7.98 -8.35
N ILE A 53 -6.53 8.05 -7.54
CA ILE A 53 -7.91 7.85 -7.96
C ILE A 53 -8.36 9.13 -8.67
N PRO A 54 -8.85 9.07 -9.91
CA PRO A 54 -9.28 10.26 -10.62
C PRO A 54 -10.55 10.84 -9.97
N PHE A 55 -10.67 12.17 -10.01
CA PHE A 55 -11.86 12.92 -9.55
C PHE A 55 -12.19 12.78 -8.06
N THR A 56 -11.21 12.48 -7.21
CA THR A 56 -11.37 12.53 -5.75
C THR A 56 -10.79 13.83 -5.17
N GLU A 57 -11.58 14.47 -4.31
CA GLU A 57 -11.19 15.62 -3.49
C GLU A 57 -11.65 15.39 -2.04
N PRO A 58 -10.72 15.24 -1.06
CA PRO A 58 -9.25 15.35 -1.19
C PRO A 58 -8.63 14.25 -2.07
N GLU A 59 -7.36 14.44 -2.45
CA GLU A 59 -6.63 13.49 -3.28
C GLU A 59 -6.51 12.11 -2.60
N GLU A 60 -7.00 11.09 -3.29
CA GLU A 60 -6.97 9.71 -2.80
C GLU A 60 -6.17 8.81 -3.72
N HIS A 61 -5.60 7.76 -3.14
CA HIS A 61 -4.77 6.81 -3.85
C HIS A 61 -5.23 5.38 -3.59
N GLU A 62 -4.89 4.51 -4.53
CA GLU A 62 -5.14 3.08 -4.45
C GLU A 62 -3.92 2.26 -4.84
N PHE A 63 -3.88 1.06 -4.30
CA PHE A 63 -2.88 0.05 -4.56
C PHE A 63 -3.45 -1.10 -5.38
N LEU A 64 -2.66 -1.54 -6.35
CA LEU A 64 -2.87 -2.75 -7.13
C LEU A 64 -1.63 -3.64 -7.04
N TRP A 65 -1.78 -4.90 -7.41
CA TRP A 65 -0.63 -5.77 -7.63
C TRP A 65 0.12 -5.32 -8.88
N GLY A 66 1.42 -5.18 -8.77
CA GLY A 66 2.31 -4.92 -9.89
C GLY A 66 2.72 -6.20 -10.61
N PRO A 67 3.41 -6.08 -11.76
CA PRO A 67 3.72 -7.20 -12.63
C PRO A 67 4.55 -8.28 -11.93
N ARG A 68 5.40 -7.92 -10.96
CA ARG A 68 6.21 -8.90 -10.23
C ARG A 68 5.37 -9.80 -9.34
N ALA A 69 4.33 -9.25 -8.71
CA ALA A 69 3.44 -10.01 -7.83
C ALA A 69 2.56 -11.05 -8.57
N PHE A 70 2.51 -10.99 -9.90
CA PHE A 70 1.84 -12.01 -10.73
C PHE A 70 2.79 -13.09 -11.25
N LEU A 71 4.10 -12.85 -11.17
CA LEU A 71 5.14 -13.76 -11.69
C LEU A 71 5.73 -14.66 -10.60
N GLU A 72 5.69 -14.20 -9.34
CA GLU A 72 6.16 -14.92 -8.15
C GLU A 72 4.97 -15.39 -7.30
#